data_AF-A0A096AAN3-F1
#
_entry.id   AF-A0A096AAN3-F1
#
_cell.length_a   1.000
_cell.length_b   1.000
_cell.length_c   1.000
_cell.angle_alpha   90.00
_cell.angle_beta   90.00
_cell.angle_gamma   90.00
#
_symmetry.space_group_name_H-M   'P 1'
#
loop_
_entity.id
_entity.type
_entity.pdbx_description
1 polymer ?
#
loop_
_entity_poly.entity_id
_entity_poly.type
_entity_poly.pdbx_seq_one_letter_code
_entity_poly.pdbx_strand_id
1 'polypeptide(L)'
;MYFTLFVTVLITAAFLVVAAYTIAKLIGPRSYSPIKGEPFECGIPTYGQSWLPVHIGYYLFAILFLMFDVETVFLYPWAVVVKQFGPLALATIGFFMLVLVFGLAYAWRKGALEWK
;
A
#
# COMPACT_ATOMS: atom_id res chain seq x y z
N MET A 1 -7.00 -10.47 25.14
CA MET A 1 -7.41 -10.71 23.73
C MET A 1 -6.50 -9.97 22.75
N TYR A 2 -6.37 -8.63 22.81
CA TYR A 2 -5.47 -7.88 21.91
C TYR A 2 -3.99 -8.31 21.99
N PHE A 3 -3.47 -8.51 23.21
CA PHE A 3 -2.11 -9.03 23.40
C PHE A 3 -1.90 -10.40 22.75
N THR A 4 -2.88 -11.30 22.92
CA THR A 4 -2.85 -12.63 22.31
C THR A 4 -2.84 -12.54 20.79
N LEU A 5 -3.70 -11.70 20.19
CA LEU A 5 -3.73 -11.49 18.75
C LEU A 5 -2.39 -10.94 18.23
N PHE A 6 -1.84 -9.94 18.90
CA PHE A 6 -0.54 -9.36 18.55
C PHE A 6 0.57 -10.41 18.55
N VAL A 7 0.66 -11.21 19.62
CA VAL A 7 1.65 -12.29 19.74
C VAL A 7 1.44 -13.34 18.65
N THR A 8 0.20 -13.75 18.38
CA THR A 8 -0.08 -14.76 17.34
C THR A 8 0.32 -14.28 15.94
N VAL A 9 0.03 -13.02 15.59
CA VAL A 9 0.38 -12.45 14.27
C VAL A 9 1.90 -12.39 14.13
N LEU A 10 2.61 -11.90 15.16
CA LEU A 10 4.06 -11.81 15.11
C LEU A 10 4.75 -13.17 14.98
N ILE A 11 4.35 -14.13 15.82
CA ILE A 11 4.95 -15.47 15.81
C ILE A 11 4.67 -16.14 14.46
N THR A 12 3.43 -16.05 13.95
CA THR A 12 3.06 -16.67 12.68
C THR A 12 3.81 -16.04 11.51
N ALA A 13 3.89 -14.71 11.45
CA ALA A 13 4.61 -14.00 10.39
C ALA A 13 6.11 -14.35 10.40
N ALA A 14 6.75 -14.28 11.57
CA ALA A 14 8.17 -14.61 11.71
C ALA A 14 8.43 -16.09 11.38
N PHE A 15 7.61 -17.00 11.90
CA PHE A 15 7.73 -18.43 11.65
C PHE A 15 7.59 -18.75 10.16
N LEU A 16 6.57 -18.22 9.48
CA LEU A 16 6.36 -18.49 8.06
C LEU A 16 7.52 -17.97 7.20
N VAL A 17 8.00 -16.76 7.47
CA VAL A 17 9.15 -16.19 6.72
C VAL A 17 10.42 -17.01 6.94
N VAL A 18 10.74 -17.33 8.20
CA VAL A 18 11.95 -18.09 8.54
C VAL A 18 11.86 -19.53 8.04
N ALA A 19 10.72 -20.21 8.23
CA ALA A 19 10.52 -21.57 7.76
C ALA A 19 10.59 -21.64 6.23
N ALA A 20 9.86 -20.77 5.51
CA ALA A 20 9.90 -20.77 4.05
C ALA A 20 11.32 -20.49 3.51
N TYR A 21 12.02 -19.50 4.07
CA TYR A 21 13.39 -19.18 3.66
C TYR A 21 14.37 -20.33 3.97
N THR A 22 14.29 -20.92 5.17
CA THR A 22 15.18 -22.02 5.57
C THR A 22 14.93 -23.27 4.74
N ILE A 23 13.68 -23.66 4.51
CA ILE A 23 13.31 -24.79 3.65
C ILE A 23 13.81 -24.56 2.22
N ALA A 24 13.54 -23.40 1.63
CA ALA A 24 14.02 -23.05 0.29
C ALA A 24 15.54 -23.12 0.20
N LYS A 25 16.24 -22.64 1.24
CA LYS A 25 17.70 -22.67 1.32
C LYS A 25 18.24 -24.11 1.47
N LEU A 26 17.53 -25.00 2.17
CA LEU A 26 17.96 -26.39 2.41
C LEU A 26 17.70 -27.31 1.21
N ILE A 27 16.56 -27.18 0.55
CA ILE A 27 16.14 -28.05 -0.57
C ILE A 27 16.69 -27.55 -1.92
N GLY A 28 16.85 -26.23 -2.09
CA GLY A 28 17.23 -25.63 -3.37
C GLY A 28 18.66 -26.00 -3.82
N PRO A 29 18.86 -26.38 -5.10
CA PRO A 29 20.20 -26.63 -5.63
C PRO A 29 21.03 -25.35 -5.61
N ARG A 30 22.26 -25.44 -5.11
CA ARG A 30 23.14 -24.27 -4.97
C ARG A 30 24.25 -24.30 -6.00
N SER A 31 24.49 -23.17 -6.64
CA SER A 31 25.67 -22.95 -7.46
C SER A 31 26.11 -21.51 -7.29
N TYR A 32 27.33 -21.34 -6.79
CA TYR A 32 27.93 -20.06 -6.48
C TYR A 32 28.78 -19.64 -7.67
N SER A 33 28.30 -18.64 -8.41
CA SER A 33 29.04 -18.00 -9.50
C SER A 33 28.89 -16.50 -9.34
N PRO A 34 29.99 -15.72 -9.47
CA PRO A 34 29.93 -14.26 -9.33
C PRO A 34 28.95 -13.64 -10.34
N ILE A 35 28.85 -14.21 -11.55
CA ILE A 35 27.95 -13.77 -12.63
C ILE A 35 26.47 -13.83 -12.20
N LYS A 36 26.08 -14.77 -11.33
CA LYS A 36 24.69 -14.87 -10.86
C LYS A 36 24.28 -13.73 -9.92
N GLY A 37 25.25 -13.05 -9.33
CA GLY A 37 25.03 -11.90 -8.45
C GLY A 37 25.02 -10.56 -9.19
N GLU A 38 25.32 -10.56 -10.50
CA GLU A 38 25.32 -9.34 -11.31
C GLU A 38 23.88 -8.97 -11.70
N PRO A 39 23.55 -7.67 -11.80
CA PRO A 39 22.25 -7.23 -12.29
C PRO A 39 21.99 -7.74 -13.71
N PHE A 40 20.74 -8.07 -13.99
CA PHE A 40 20.37 -8.64 -15.29
C PHE A 40 20.34 -7.56 -16.37
N GLU A 41 21.31 -7.59 -17.29
CA GLU A 41 21.32 -6.81 -18.55
C GLU A 41 21.78 -7.67 -19.73
N CYS A 42 21.26 -8.90 -19.87
CA CYS A 42 21.60 -9.82 -20.97
C CYS A 42 23.11 -10.06 -21.17
N GLY A 43 23.91 -9.98 -20.10
CA GLY A 43 25.37 -10.17 -20.14
C GLY A 43 26.17 -8.90 -20.47
N ILE A 44 25.52 -7.75 -20.55
CA ILE A 44 26.16 -6.44 -20.69
C ILE A 44 26.42 -5.88 -19.28
N PRO A 45 27.62 -5.35 -19.00
CA PRO A 45 27.88 -4.68 -17.73
C PRO A 45 26.97 -3.45 -17.58
N THR A 46 26.30 -3.34 -16.43
CA THR A 46 25.38 -2.23 -16.14
C THR A 46 26.16 -0.95 -15.90
N TYR A 47 25.83 0.13 -16.61
CA TYR A 47 26.45 1.44 -16.45
C TYR A 47 25.42 2.48 -16.01
N GLY A 48 25.77 3.28 -15.01
CA GLY A 48 24.95 4.39 -14.53
C GLY A 48 24.44 4.19 -13.10
N GLN A 49 23.68 5.17 -12.62
CA GLN A 49 23.06 5.11 -11.30
C GLN A 49 21.70 4.45 -11.37
N SER A 50 21.36 3.62 -10.39
CA SER A 50 20.02 3.01 -10.27
C SER A 50 18.93 4.01 -9.91
N TRP A 51 19.31 5.22 -9.47
CA TRP A 51 18.41 6.31 -9.16
C TRP A 51 18.13 7.14 -10.41
N LEU A 52 17.12 6.72 -11.18
CA LEU A 52 16.56 7.53 -12.25
C LEU A 52 15.28 8.22 -11.76
N PRO A 53 15.00 9.46 -12.23
CA PRO A 53 13.71 10.09 -12.01
C PRO A 53 12.60 9.19 -12.56
N VAL A 54 11.74 8.70 -11.67
CA VAL A 54 10.52 7.99 -12.03
C VAL A 54 9.41 8.97 -12.39
N HIS A 55 8.40 8.51 -13.12
CA HIS A 55 7.31 9.37 -13.57
C HIS A 55 6.58 10.03 -12.38
N ILE A 56 6.32 11.34 -12.46
CA ILE A 56 5.71 12.10 -11.35
C ILE A 56 4.32 11.59 -10.96
N GLY A 57 3.65 10.87 -11.87
CA GLY A 57 2.33 10.25 -11.63
C GLY A 57 2.29 9.35 -10.40
N TYR A 58 3.37 8.60 -10.11
CA TYR A 58 3.44 7.75 -8.91
C TYR A 58 3.33 8.56 -7.61
N TYR A 59 3.97 9.73 -7.58
CA TYR A 59 3.93 10.63 -6.43
C TYR A 59 2.56 11.27 -6.26
N LEU A 60 1.96 11.75 -7.36
CA LEU A 60 0.61 12.33 -7.33
C LEU A 60 -0.43 11.32 -6.86
N PHE A 61 -0.34 10.08 -7.34
CA PHE A 61 -1.20 8.99 -6.90
C PHE A 61 -1.02 8.67 -5.42
N ALA A 62 0.23 8.60 -4.92
CA ALA A 62 0.51 8.31 -3.51
C ALA A 62 -0.06 9.36 -2.56
N ILE A 63 0.06 10.66 -2.89
CA ILE A 63 -0.51 11.74 -2.07
C ILE A 63 -2.03 11.73 -2.13
N LEU A 64 -2.61 11.53 -3.31
CA LEU A 64 -4.05 11.44 -3.46
C LEU A 64 -4.62 10.27 -2.64
N PHE A 65 -3.97 9.10 -2.72
CA PHE A 65 -4.32 7.92 -1.91
C PHE A 65 -4.23 8.22 -0.41
N LEU A 66 -3.13 8.81 0.05
CA LEU A 66 -2.94 9.18 1.46
C LEU A 66 -4.07 10.10 1.96
N MET A 67 -4.44 11.10 1.17
CA MET A 67 -5.50 12.04 1.51
C MET A 67 -6.85 11.32 1.67
N PHE A 68 -7.22 10.49 0.69
CA PHE A 68 -8.45 9.69 0.76
C PHE A 68 -8.43 8.67 1.90
N ASP A 69 -7.29 8.02 2.16
CA ASP A 69 -7.14 7.05 3.25
C ASP A 69 -7.43 7.71 4.61
N VAL A 70 -6.81 8.87 4.87
CA VAL A 70 -7.09 9.68 6.08
C VAL A 70 -8.56 10.07 6.18
N GLU A 71 -9.19 10.45 5.07
CA GLU A 71 -10.61 10.80 5.06
C GLU A 71 -11.50 9.60 5.38
N THR A 72 -11.18 8.41 4.86
CA THR A 72 -11.92 7.19 5.18
C THR A 72 -11.77 6.76 6.63
N VAL A 73 -10.65 7.09 7.29
CA VAL A 73 -10.48 6.84 8.72
C VAL A 73 -11.54 7.57 9.55
N PHE A 74 -12.01 8.75 9.11
CA PHE A 74 -13.09 9.48 9.77
C PHE A 74 -14.45 8.78 9.69
N LEU A 75 -14.63 7.82 8.77
CA LEU A 75 -15.85 7.02 8.69
C LEU A 75 -15.96 6.04 9.87
N TYR A 76 -14.84 5.61 10.48
CA TYR A 76 -14.89 4.64 11.59
C TYR A 76 -15.58 5.20 12.85
N PRO A 77 -15.19 6.37 13.42
CA PRO A 77 -15.89 6.92 14.57
C PRO A 77 -17.38 7.15 14.28
N TRP A 78 -17.70 7.67 13.09
CA TRP A 78 -19.08 7.85 12.66
C TRP A 78 -19.86 6.53 12.64
N ALA A 79 -19.29 5.48 12.06
CA ALA A 79 -19.93 4.16 11.94
C ALA A 79 -20.22 3.52 13.32
N VAL A 80 -19.39 3.80 14.33
CA VAL A 80 -19.58 3.30 15.69
C VAL A 80 -20.75 4.02 16.39
N VAL A 81 -20.92 5.32 16.18
CA VAL A 81 -21.90 6.14 16.94
C VAL A 81 -23.20 6.42 16.21
N VAL A 82 -23.32 6.09 14.91
CA VAL A 82 -24.48 6.42 14.05
C VAL A 82 -25.84 6.07 14.67
N LYS A 83 -25.93 4.96 15.42
CA LYS A 83 -27.16 4.52 16.09
C LYS A 83 -27.66 5.49 17.16
N GLN A 84 -26.78 6.29 17.76
CA GLN A 84 -27.11 7.24 18.83
C GLN A 84 -27.66 8.57 18.29
N PHE A 85 -27.25 8.95 17.07
CA PHE A 85 -27.57 10.24 16.46
C PHE A 85 -28.70 10.18 15.43
N GLY A 86 -29.18 8.97 15.09
CA GLY A 86 -30.36 8.78 14.25
C GLY A 86 -30.19 9.35 12.82
N PRO A 87 -31.28 9.78 12.16
CA PRO A 87 -31.26 10.21 10.76
C PRO A 87 -30.35 11.40 10.45
N LEU A 88 -30.04 12.26 11.43
CA LEU A 88 -29.12 13.39 11.24
C LEU A 88 -27.70 12.92 10.94
N ALA A 89 -27.26 11.81 11.52
CA ALA A 89 -25.94 11.25 11.23
C ALA A 89 -25.82 10.76 9.77
N LEU A 90 -26.92 10.35 9.14
CA LEU A 90 -26.94 10.00 7.71
C LEU A 90 -26.77 11.25 6.83
N ALA A 91 -27.34 12.39 7.22
CA ALA A 91 -27.16 13.64 6.48
C ALA A 91 -25.70 14.13 6.55
N THR A 92 -25.07 14.05 7.73
CA THR A 92 -23.67 14.47 7.92
C THR A 92 -22.71 13.60 7.11
N ILE A 93 -22.88 12.27 7.12
CA ILE A 93 -22.02 11.38 6.30
C ILE A 93 -22.29 11.55 4.81
N GLY A 94 -23.55 11.80 4.42
CA GLY A 94 -23.90 12.07 3.03
C GLY A 94 -23.18 13.31 2.50
N PHE A 95 -23.15 14.38 3.30
CA PHE A 95 -22.38 15.58 2.96
C PHE A 95 -20.86 15.30 2.89
N PHE A 96 -20.32 14.56 3.85
CA PHE A 96 -18.91 14.17 3.83
C PHE A 96 -18.55 13.36 2.58
N MET A 97 -19.35 12.35 2.24
CA MET A 97 -19.17 11.54 1.04
C MET A 97 -19.26 12.37 -0.25
N LEU A 98 -20.13 13.38 -0.31
CA LEU A 98 -20.18 14.30 -1.44
C LEU A 98 -18.84 15.03 -1.62
N VAL A 99 -18.24 15.54 -0.53
CA VAL A 99 -16.93 16.21 -0.58
C VAL A 99 -15.86 15.28 -1.15
N LEU A 100 -15.82 14.00 -0.73
CA LEU A 100 -14.88 13.01 -1.26
C LEU A 100 -15.05 12.79 -2.77
N VAL A 101 -16.30 12.60 -3.20
CA VAL A 101 -16.62 12.38 -4.62
C VAL A 101 -16.26 13.60 -5.45
N PHE A 102 -16.50 14.82 -4.94
CA PHE A 102 -16.08 16.05 -5.62
C PHE A 102 -14.56 16.18 -5.71
N GLY A 103 -13.83 15.84 -4.65
CA GLY A 103 -12.36 15.79 -4.66
C GLY A 103 -11.83 14.83 -5.73
N LEU A 104 -12.43 13.64 -5.82
CA LEU A 104 -12.05 12.63 -6.81
C LEU A 104 -12.39 13.09 -8.24
N ALA A 105 -13.59 13.61 -8.45
CA ALA A 105 -14.03 14.12 -9.75
C ALA A 105 -13.13 15.28 -10.24
N TYR A 106 -12.69 16.15 -9.32
CA TYR A 106 -11.73 17.21 -9.64
C TYR A 106 -10.36 16.65 -10.03
N ALA A 107 -9.82 15.72 -9.25
CA ALA A 107 -8.53 15.08 -9.53
C ALA A 107 -8.55 14.36 -10.89
N TRP A 108 -9.65 13.67 -11.21
CA TRP A 108 -9.85 13.06 -12.52
C TRP A 108 -9.88 14.10 -13.63
N ARG A 109 -10.68 15.17 -13.50
CA ARG A 109 -10.76 16.22 -14.51
C ARG A 109 -9.42 16.92 -14.76
N LYS A 110 -8.52 16.95 -13.76
CA LYS A 110 -7.16 17.49 -13.86
C LYS A 110 -6.15 16.52 -14.47
N GLY A 111 -6.55 15.30 -14.79
CA GLY A 111 -5.66 14.28 -15.33
C GLY A 111 -4.67 13.73 -14.30
N ALA A 112 -4.89 13.94 -13.00
CA ALA A 112 -4.02 13.39 -11.95
C ALA A 112 -4.05 11.85 -11.90
N LEU A 113 -5.10 11.25 -12.51
CA LEU A 113 -5.29 9.81 -12.65
C LEU A 113 -4.92 9.29 -14.05
N GLU A 114 -4.51 10.17 -14.96
CA GLU A 114 -4.12 9.77 -16.32
C GLU A 114 -2.68 9.27 -16.32
N TRP A 115 -2.49 8.06 -16.83
CA TRP A 115 -1.17 7.47 -17.05
C TRP A 115 -0.75 7.76 -18.48
N LYS A 116 0.37 8.47 -18.64
CA LYS A 116 1.07 8.68 -19.91
C LYS A 116 2.47 8.09 -19.80
#